data_AF-A0A957UW24-F1
#
_entry.id   AF-A0A957UW24-F1
#
_cell.length_a   1.000
_cell.length_b   1.000
_cell.length_c   1.000
_cell.angle_alpha   90.00
_cell.angle_beta   90.00
_cell.angle_gamma   90.00
#
_symmetry.space_group_name_H-M   'P 1'
#
loop_
_entity.id
_entity.type
_entity.pdbx_description
1 polymer ?
#
loop_
_entity_poly.entity_id
_entity_poly.type
_entity_poly.pdbx_seq_one_letter_code
_entity_poly.pdbx_strand_id
1 'polypeptide(L)' 'GVAPTAEHTDRLVGEALDLGINFIDTADVYGNMPVFDRPGAPAAADREPAEVLIGRALRGRRDEVVLATKSNGIVG' A
#
# COMPACT_ATOMS: atom_id res chain seq x y z
N GLY A 1 -5.74 -0.60 7.92
CA GLY A 1 -5.03 -0.52 9.21
C GLY A 1 -5.85 0.28 10.20
N VAL A 2 -5.34 0.55 11.40
CA VAL A 2 -6.05 1.38 12.40
C VAL A 2 -6.05 2.85 11.96
N ALA A 3 -4.90 3.38 11.56
CA ALA A 3 -4.74 4.61 10.79
C ALA A 3 -3.27 4.69 10.29
N PRO A 4 -3.00 5.36 9.16
CA PRO A 4 -3.97 5.76 8.14
C PRO A 4 -4.72 4.55 7.53
N THR A 5 -5.92 4.80 7.02
CA THR A 5 -6.77 3.80 6.34
C THR A 5 -6.55 3.81 4.82
N ALA A 6 -7.10 2.83 4.11
CA ALA A 6 -7.02 2.74 2.65
C ALA A 6 -7.63 3.95 1.90
N GLU A 7 -8.60 4.64 2.52
CA GLU A 7 -9.19 5.87 1.99
C GLU A 7 -8.19 7.03 1.97
N HIS A 8 -7.16 6.98 2.80
CA HIS A 8 -6.14 8.02 2.89
C HIS A 8 -5.00 7.81 1.88
N THR A 9 -4.97 6.70 1.13
CA THR A 9 -3.84 6.34 0.26
C THR A 9 -3.55 7.43 -0.76
N ASP A 10 -4.55 7.91 -1.49
CA ASP A 10 -4.36 8.89 -2.57
C ASP A 10 -3.73 10.19 -2.03
N ARG A 11 -4.21 10.68 -0.88
CA ARG A 11 -3.66 11.87 -0.23
C ARG A 11 -2.22 11.62 0.23
N LEU A 12 -1.94 10.51 0.92
CA LEU A 12 -0.62 10.23 1.47
C LEU A 12 0.44 10.04 0.39
N VAL A 13 0.09 9.31 -0.68
CA VAL A 13 0.99 9.13 -1.82
C VAL A 13 1.18 10.45 -2.54
N GLY A 14 0.12 11.23 -2.77
CA GLY A 14 0.22 12.57 -3.37
C GLY A 14 1.15 13.50 -2.60
N GLU A 15 0.94 13.64 -1.28
CA GLU A 15 1.79 14.46 -0.41
C GLU A 15 3.24 13.97 -0.38
N ALA A 16 3.48 12.66 -0.37
CA ALA A 16 4.83 12.11 -0.45
C ALA A 16 5.53 12.49 -1.76
N LEU A 17 4.82 12.40 -2.89
CA LEU A 17 5.35 12.81 -4.19
C LEU A 17 5.61 14.32 -4.27
N ASP A 18 4.72 15.13 -3.69
CA ASP A 18 4.88 16.59 -3.64
C ASP A 18 6.11 17.01 -2.79
N LEU A 19 6.48 16.18 -1.82
CA LEU A 19 7.71 16.30 -1.02
C LEU A 19 8.95 15.68 -1.69
N GLY A 20 8.82 15.13 -2.89
CA GLY A 20 9.92 14.51 -3.64
C GLY A 20 10.24 13.06 -3.27
N ILE A 21 9.42 12.40 -2.45
CA ILE A 21 9.57 10.97 -2.14
C ILE A 21 9.02 10.16 -3.30
N ASN A 22 9.89 9.67 -4.18
CA ASN A 22 9.51 8.99 -5.41
C ASN A 22 9.89 7.49 -5.47
N PHE A 23 10.47 6.95 -4.41
CA PHE A 23 10.74 5.51 -4.28
C PHE A 23 9.64 4.86 -3.45
N ILE A 24 8.84 4.01 -4.09
CA ILE A 24 7.71 3.32 -3.45
C ILE A 24 8.00 1.82 -3.43
N ASP A 25 8.02 1.25 -2.23
CA ASP A 25 8.17 -0.19 -2.01
C ASP A 25 6.81 -0.80 -1.64
N THR A 26 6.49 -1.94 -2.25
CA THR A 26 5.30 -2.75 -1.95
C THR A 26 5.63 -4.25 -2.00
N ALA A 27 4.64 -5.11 -1.74
CA ALA A 27 4.72 -6.55 -1.94
C ALA A 27 3.31 -7.15 -2.11
N ASP A 28 3.25 -8.32 -2.73
CA ASP A 28 2.04 -9.15 -2.88
C ASP A 28 1.33 -9.46 -1.54
N VAL A 29 2.11 -9.60 -0.46
CA VAL A 29 1.63 -9.94 0.89
C VAL A 29 1.28 -8.75 1.78
N TYR A 30 1.59 -7.51 1.37
CA TYR A 30 1.39 -6.37 2.25
C TYR A 30 -0.11 -6.09 2.48
N GLY A 31 -0.54 -6.28 3.73
CA GLY A 31 -1.84 -5.84 4.22
C GLY A 31 -3.01 -6.80 3.99
N ASN A 32 -2.86 -7.86 3.21
CA ASN A 32 -3.91 -8.82 2.85
C ASN A 32 -3.71 -10.24 3.46
N MET A 33 -2.73 -10.41 4.36
CA MET A 33 -2.46 -11.70 5.03
C MET A 33 -2.98 -11.73 6.48
N PRO A 34 -3.51 -12.88 6.97
CA PRO A 34 -4.01 -13.04 8.35
C PRO A 34 -2.98 -12.77 9.45
N VAL A 35 -1.70 -13.05 9.18
CA VAL A 35 -0.59 -12.74 10.11
C VAL A 35 -0.50 -11.25 10.48
N PHE A 36 -1.08 -10.37 9.68
CA PHE A 36 -1.15 -8.93 9.94
C PHE A 36 -2.47 -8.49 10.62
N ASP A 37 -3.35 -9.43 11.00
CA ASP A 37 -4.57 -9.12 11.74
C ASP A 37 -4.22 -8.56 13.12
N ARG A 38 -4.97 -7.53 13.53
CA ARG A 38 -4.78 -6.86 14.81
C ARG A 38 -6.05 -6.18 15.29
N PRO A 39 -6.27 -6.04 16.61
CA PRO A 39 -7.42 -5.33 17.15
C PRO A 39 -7.58 -3.92 16.55
N GLY A 40 -8.81 -3.57 16.16
CA GLY A 40 -9.14 -2.26 15.58
C GLY A 40 -8.79 -2.08 14.09
N ALA A 41 -8.23 -3.10 13.42
CA ALA A 41 -8.11 -3.11 11.96
C ALA A 41 -9.12 -4.11 11.35
N PRO A 42 -9.57 -3.87 10.10
CA PRO A 42 -10.35 -4.88 9.36
C PRO A 42 -9.56 -6.18 9.22
N ALA A 43 -10.27 -7.31 9.20
CA ALA A 43 -9.67 -8.63 8.99
C ALA A 43 -8.97 -8.69 7.63
N ALA A 44 -7.99 -9.58 7.47
CA ALA A 44 -7.24 -9.76 6.21
C ALA A 44 -8.14 -9.88 4.98
N ALA A 45 -9.24 -10.62 5.11
CA ALA A 45 -10.22 -10.84 4.04
C ALA A 45 -10.94 -9.55 3.59
N ASP A 46 -10.99 -8.53 4.45
CA ASP A 46 -11.66 -7.26 4.20
C ASP A 46 -10.68 -6.12 3.85
N ARG A 47 -9.37 -6.41 3.78
CA ARG A 47 -8.33 -5.41 3.48
C ARG A 47 -7.98 -5.44 2.00
N GLU A 48 -8.01 -4.27 1.35
CA GLU A 48 -7.47 -4.12 0.00
C GLU A 48 -5.94 -4.39 -0.01
N PRO A 49 -5.41 -5.15 -1.00
CA PRO A 49 -3.97 -5.36 -1.15
C PRO A 49 -3.21 -4.05 -1.39
N ALA A 50 -2.02 -3.91 -0.81
CA ALA A 50 -1.22 -2.69 -0.94
C ALA A 50 -0.92 -2.33 -2.41
N GLU A 51 -0.64 -3.30 -3.28
CA GLU A 51 -0.39 -3.06 -4.70
C GLU A 51 -1.59 -2.43 -5.43
N VAL A 52 -2.82 -2.80 -5.05
CA VAL A 52 -4.05 -2.20 -5.61
C VAL A 52 -4.18 -0.75 -5.17
N LEU A 53 -3.93 -0.47 -3.89
CA LEU A 53 -3.99 0.88 -3.33
C LEU A 53 -2.95 1.80 -3.99
N ILE A 54 -1.70 1.35 -4.09
CA ILE A 54 -0.62 2.10 -4.74
C ILE A 54 -0.89 2.28 -6.23
N GLY A 55 -1.38 1.25 -6.93
CA GLY A 55 -1.74 1.36 -8.35
C GLY A 55 -2.84 2.38 -8.61
N ARG A 56 -3.84 2.47 -7.72
CA ARG A 56 -4.89 3.49 -7.78
C ARG A 56 -4.31 4.90 -7.56
N ALA A 57 -3.48 5.08 -6.53
CA ALA A 57 -2.91 6.37 -6.18
C ALA A 57 -1.90 6.92 -7.21
N LEU A 58 -1.24 6.04 -7.98
CA LEU A 58 -0.26 6.42 -9.00
C LEU A 58 -0.86 6.67 -10.39
N ARG A 59 -2.19 6.58 -10.56
CA ARG A 59 -2.82 6.79 -11.86
C ARG A 59 -2.47 8.19 -12.41
N GLY A 60 -1.89 8.22 -13.61
CA GLY A 60 -1.45 9.47 -14.26
C GLY A 60 -0.12 10.04 -13.78
N ARG A 61 0.50 9.44 -12.74
CA ARG A 61 1.80 9.84 -12.17
C ARG A 61 2.82 8.70 -12.14
N ARG A 62 2.57 7.60 -12.86
CA ARG A 62 3.42 6.40 -12.82
C ARG A 62 4.86 6.68 -13.26
N ASP A 63 5.06 7.62 -14.17
CA ASP A 63 6.38 7.97 -14.70
C ASP A 63 7.22 8.79 -13.70
N GLU A 64 6.59 9.31 -12.63
CA GLU A 64 7.27 10.09 -11.59
C GLU A 64 7.93 9.20 -10.52
N VAL A 65 7.71 7.88 -10.55
CA VAL A 65 8.11 6.97 -9.45
C VAL A 65 9.01 5.80 -9.86
N VAL A 66 9.89 5.44 -8.94
CA VAL A 66 10.56 4.14 -8.90
C VAL A 66 9.73 3.21 -8.03
N LEU A 67 9.03 2.27 -8.67
CA LEU A 67 8.18 1.29 -8.00
C LEU A 67 8.93 -0.04 -7.84
N ALA A 68 9.17 -0.43 -6.59
CA ALA A 68 9.73 -1.72 -6.22
C ALA A 68 8.65 -2.62 -5.62
N THR A 69 8.64 -3.91 -6.00
CA THR A 69 7.75 -4.92 -5.40
C THR A 69 8.51 -6.19 -5.06
N LYS A 70 7.90 -7.02 -4.22
CA LYS A 70 8.35 -8.36 -3.85
C LYS A 70 7.21 -9.34 -4.17
N SER A 71 7.58 -10.53 -4.62
CA SER A 71 6.63 -11.59 -4.96
C SER A 71 7.03 -12.93 -4.34
N ASN A 72 6.07 -13.85 -4.27
CA ASN A 72 6.20 -15.15 -3.61
C ASN A 72 6.39 -15.01 -2.10
N GLY A 73 5.81 -13.97 -1.50
CA GLY A 73 5.91 -13.73 -0.07
C GLY A 73 5.28 -14.87 0.72
N ILE A 74 6.07 -15.51 1.59
CA ILE A 74 5.58 -16.35 2.67
C ILE A 74 5.85 -15.57 3.95
N VAL A 75 4.79 -15.22 4.67
CA VAL A 75 4.87 -14.50 5.94
C VAL A 75 4.53 -15.49 7.05
N GLY A 76 5.48 -15.67 7.97
CA GLY A 76 5.39 -16.62 9.10
C GLY A 76 4.82 -16.01 10.37
#